data_AF-A0A2N7VSB5-F1
#
_entry.id   AF-A0A2N7VSB5-F1
#
_cell.length_a   1.000
_cell.length_b   1.000
_cell.length_c   1.000
_cell.angle_alpha   90.00
_cell.angle_beta   90.00
_cell.angle_gamma   90.00
#
_symmetry.space_group_name_H-M   'P 1'
#
loop_
_entity.id
_entity.type
_entity.pdbx_description
1 polymer ?
#
loop_
_entity_poly.entity_id
_entity_poly.type
_entity_poly.pdbx_seq_one_letter_code
_entity_poly.pdbx_strand_id
1 'polypeptide(L)'
;MHRQLSAHFGRADWWDSWAGNRAHQGQFDRVQAAYSKLRRRREPATADKVVAELTFGFWATLLNVEFQHSLRSPLRKAFPHCPKPERQLRTISAHVNTLRDVRNRAFHHEPVLWLAPDVDTVYTNGLKLVSWIHGPLETWLVNLSRVRATWTDWKRAEAGFAVRNARKSAPHAT
;
A
#
# COMPACT_ATOMS: atom_id res chain seq x y z
N MET A 1 -0.91 0.16 12.27
CA MET A 1 -2.30 -0.35 12.36
C MET A 1 -2.49 -1.32 13.51
N HIS A 2 -1.71 -2.40 13.60
CA HIS A 2 -1.77 -3.39 14.69
C HIS A 2 -1.99 -2.76 16.08
N ARG A 3 -1.09 -1.88 16.54
CA ARG A 3 -1.21 -1.15 17.83
C ARG A 3 -2.59 -0.54 18.08
N GLN A 4 -3.19 0.10 17.07
CA GLN A 4 -4.48 0.78 17.22
C GLN A 4 -5.65 -0.20 17.27
N LEU A 5 -5.55 -1.31 16.54
CA LEU A 5 -6.53 -2.40 16.62
C LEU A 5 -6.43 -3.12 17.96
N SER A 6 -5.22 -3.42 18.43
CA SER A 6 -5.01 -4.06 19.74
C SER A 6 -5.58 -3.21 20.88
N ALA A 7 -5.37 -1.89 20.84
CA ALA A 7 -5.96 -0.96 21.79
C ALA A 7 -7.50 -0.88 21.70
N HIS A 8 -8.07 -1.00 20.49
CA HIS A 8 -9.51 -0.94 20.28
C HIS A 8 -10.24 -2.20 20.77
N PHE A 9 -9.66 -3.37 20.55
CA PHE A 9 -10.23 -4.65 20.97
C PHE A 9 -9.78 -5.10 22.37
N GLY A 10 -8.83 -4.38 23.00
CA GLY A 10 -8.31 -4.71 24.32
C GLY A 10 -7.42 -5.96 24.38
N ARG A 11 -6.91 -6.44 23.24
CA ARG A 11 -6.11 -7.66 23.13
C ARG A 11 -5.14 -7.61 21.94
N ALA A 12 -3.99 -8.27 22.05
CA ALA A 12 -2.95 -8.24 21.00
C ALA A 12 -3.36 -9.04 19.76
N ASP A 13 -4.04 -10.17 19.97
CA ASP A 13 -4.62 -11.07 18.98
C ASP A 13 -6.07 -10.66 18.63
N TRP A 14 -6.26 -9.37 18.34
CA TRP A 14 -7.57 -8.77 18.08
C TRP A 14 -8.39 -9.45 16.97
N TRP A 15 -7.76 -10.19 16.06
CA TRP A 15 -8.45 -10.95 15.03
C TRP A 15 -9.29 -12.11 15.58
N ASP A 16 -9.00 -12.61 16.78
CA ASP A 16 -9.78 -13.66 17.42
C ASP A 16 -11.21 -13.20 17.74
N SER A 17 -11.43 -11.89 17.92
CA SER A 17 -12.78 -11.34 18.07
C SER A 17 -13.60 -11.42 16.77
N TRP A 18 -13.00 -11.86 15.66
CA TRP A 18 -13.69 -12.08 14.38
C TRP A 18 -14.06 -13.54 14.15
N ALA A 19 -13.70 -14.46 15.06
CA ALA A 19 -14.10 -15.85 14.97
C ALA A 19 -15.63 -15.96 14.84
N GLY A 20 -16.10 -16.66 13.80
CA GLY A 20 -17.53 -16.81 13.50
C GLY A 20 -18.20 -15.60 12.84
N ASN A 21 -17.49 -14.48 12.63
CA ASN A 21 -18.04 -13.33 11.91
C ASN A 21 -17.84 -13.47 10.40
N ARG A 22 -18.93 -13.76 9.68
CA ARG A 22 -18.94 -13.93 8.22
C ARG A 22 -18.39 -12.72 7.47
N ALA A 23 -18.61 -11.50 7.96
CA ALA A 23 -18.13 -10.28 7.30
C ALA A 23 -16.60 -10.16 7.34
N HIS A 24 -15.93 -10.83 8.28
CA HIS A 24 -14.48 -10.78 8.45
C HIS A 24 -13.79 -12.11 8.09
N GLN A 25 -14.53 -13.10 7.60
CA GLN A 25 -14.06 -14.47 7.42
C GLN A 25 -12.82 -14.54 6.53
N GLY A 26 -12.80 -13.85 5.39
CA GLY A 26 -11.66 -13.90 4.47
C GLY A 26 -10.34 -13.39 5.09
N GLN A 27 -10.41 -12.53 6.09
CA GLN A 27 -9.26 -11.90 6.72
C GLN A 27 -8.86 -12.75 7.93
N PHE A 28 -9.85 -13.30 8.64
CA PHE A 28 -9.64 -14.33 9.63
C PHE A 28 -8.92 -15.56 9.04
N ASP A 29 -9.33 -16.04 7.86
CA ASP A 29 -8.70 -17.17 7.17
C ASP A 29 -7.23 -16.90 6.84
N ARG A 30 -6.88 -15.67 6.45
CA ARG A 30 -5.49 -15.25 6.22
C ARG A 30 -4.66 -15.29 7.50
N VAL A 31 -5.26 -14.96 8.65
CA VAL A 31 -4.62 -15.11 9.94
C VAL A 31 -4.44 -16.59 10.31
N GLN A 32 -5.45 -17.43 10.08
CA GLN A 32 -5.33 -18.89 10.30
C GLN A 32 -4.25 -19.54 9.40
N ALA A 33 -4.08 -19.04 8.18
CA ALA A 33 -2.98 -19.43 7.31
C ALA A 33 -1.61 -19.02 7.88
N ALA A 34 -1.49 -17.84 8.50
CA ALA A 34 -0.29 -17.41 9.20
C ALA A 34 0.04 -18.32 10.40
N TYR A 35 -0.95 -18.64 11.25
CA TYR A 35 -0.81 -19.62 12.32
C TYR A 35 -0.30 -20.97 11.81
N SER A 36 -0.90 -21.47 10.72
CA SER A 36 -0.51 -22.74 10.10
C SER A 36 0.93 -22.73 9.60
N LYS A 37 1.40 -21.62 9.00
CA LYS A 37 2.78 -21.46 8.56
C LYS A 37 3.79 -21.43 9.72
N LEU A 38 3.45 -20.76 10.82
CA LEU A 38 4.29 -20.70 12.02
C LEU A 38 4.40 -22.08 12.68
N ARG A 39 3.26 -22.78 12.81
CA ARG A 39 3.22 -24.15 13.33
C ARG A 39 4.06 -25.11 12.49
N ARG A 40 4.01 -25.00 11.16
CA ARG A 40 4.85 -25.80 10.24
C ARG A 40 6.34 -25.57 10.45
N ARG A 41 6.74 -24.34 10.79
CA ARG A 41 8.12 -23.98 11.14
C ARG A 41 8.50 -24.29 12.59
N ARG A 42 7.58 -24.83 13.39
CA ARG A 42 7.73 -25.06 14.84
C ARG A 42 8.08 -23.79 15.62
N GLU A 43 7.57 -22.65 15.15
CA GLU A 43 7.73 -21.37 15.85
C GLU A 43 6.53 -21.08 16.75
N PRO A 44 6.73 -20.41 17.91
CA PRO A 44 5.63 -19.91 18.73
C PRO A 44 4.76 -18.95 17.93
N ALA A 45 3.44 -19.18 17.93
CA ALA A 45 2.49 -18.33 17.22
C ALA A 45 2.01 -17.15 18.09
N THR A 46 2.95 -16.31 18.53
CA THR A 46 2.63 -15.08 19.26
C THR A 46 1.96 -14.05 18.33
N ALA A 47 1.27 -13.06 18.90
CA ALA A 47 0.61 -12.03 18.11
C ALA A 47 1.58 -11.28 17.18
N ASP A 48 2.78 -10.93 17.67
CA ASP A 48 3.81 -10.26 16.87
C ASP A 48 4.32 -11.13 15.71
N LYS A 49 4.48 -12.44 15.96
CA LYS A 49 4.87 -13.41 14.92
C LYS A 49 3.77 -13.54 13.87
N VAL A 50 2.52 -13.61 14.27
CA VAL A 50 1.38 -13.62 13.33
C VAL A 50 1.37 -12.34 12.51
N VAL A 51 1.51 -11.17 13.14
CA VAL A 51 1.57 -9.87 12.44
C VAL A 51 2.69 -9.82 11.41
N ALA A 52 3.88 -10.34 11.74
CA ALA A 52 5.03 -10.40 10.84
C ALA A 52 4.78 -11.31 9.61
N GLU A 53 3.88 -12.28 9.72
CA GLU A 53 3.50 -13.19 8.63
C GLU A 53 2.41 -12.63 7.71
N LEU A 54 1.71 -11.58 8.13
CA LEU A 54 0.64 -10.97 7.35
C LEU A 54 1.21 -10.09 6.24
N THR A 55 0.68 -10.27 5.04
CA THR A 55 1.14 -9.52 3.86
C THR A 55 0.66 -8.08 3.87
N PHE A 56 1.30 -7.21 3.10
CA PHE A 56 0.80 -5.85 2.87
C PHE A 56 -0.66 -5.83 2.39
N GLY A 57 -1.06 -6.80 1.55
CA GLY A 57 -2.42 -6.94 1.06
C GLY A 57 -3.45 -7.15 2.17
N PHE A 58 -3.10 -7.88 3.24
CA PHE A 58 -3.97 -8.03 4.41
C PHE A 58 -4.30 -6.67 5.03
N TRP A 59 -3.28 -5.87 5.31
CA TRP A 59 -3.43 -4.55 5.93
C TRP A 59 -4.16 -3.55 5.03
N ALA A 60 -3.85 -3.55 3.73
CA ALA A 60 -4.53 -2.71 2.75
C ALA A 60 -6.03 -2.98 2.72
N THR A 61 -6.44 -4.25 2.76
CA THR A 61 -7.85 -4.61 2.72
C THR A 61 -8.62 -4.16 3.95
N LEU A 62 -8.00 -4.09 5.14
CA LEU A 62 -8.68 -3.56 6.34
C LEU A 62 -9.11 -2.08 6.19
N LEU A 63 -8.54 -1.35 5.25
CA LEU A 63 -8.91 0.06 4.98
C LEU A 63 -10.09 0.17 4.01
N ASN A 64 -10.57 -0.92 3.42
CA ASN A 64 -11.65 -0.92 2.44
C ASN A 64 -13.02 -0.70 3.09
N VAL A 65 -14.00 -0.33 2.26
CA VAL A 65 -15.36 0.01 2.67
C VAL A 65 -16.00 -1.06 3.55
N GLU A 66 -15.74 -2.33 3.25
CA GLU A 66 -16.26 -3.50 3.97
C GLU A 66 -15.92 -3.50 5.47
N PHE A 67 -14.77 -2.94 5.86
CA PHE A 67 -14.31 -2.86 7.25
C PHE A 67 -14.59 -1.50 7.91
N GLN A 68 -15.10 -0.51 7.16
CA GLN A 68 -15.24 0.85 7.71
C GLN A 68 -16.27 0.92 8.84
N HIS A 69 -17.31 0.08 8.81
CA HIS A 69 -18.31 0.07 9.87
C HIS A 69 -17.70 -0.23 11.25
N SER A 70 -16.82 -1.24 11.33
CA SER A 70 -16.21 -1.70 12.58
C SER A 70 -14.86 -1.03 12.86
N LEU A 71 -14.05 -0.74 11.84
CA LEU A 71 -12.65 -0.36 12.02
C LEU A 71 -12.33 1.12 11.70
N ARG A 72 -13.31 1.95 11.31
CA ARG A 72 -13.02 3.32 10.87
C ARG A 72 -12.28 4.17 11.90
N SER A 73 -12.73 4.14 13.15
CA SER A 73 -12.13 4.92 14.24
C SER A 73 -10.68 4.47 14.55
N PRO A 74 -10.40 3.19 14.85
CA PRO A 74 -9.03 2.76 15.15
C PRO A 74 -8.09 2.90 13.96
N LEU A 75 -8.54 2.66 12.72
CA LEU A 75 -7.66 2.76 11.55
C LEU A 75 -7.28 4.19 11.20
N ARG A 76 -8.17 5.16 11.37
CA ARG A 76 -7.80 6.59 11.23
C ARG A 76 -6.71 7.01 12.22
N LYS A 77 -6.70 6.44 13.43
CA LYS A 77 -5.69 6.72 14.46
C LYS A 77 -4.31 6.12 14.12
N ALA A 78 -4.22 5.22 13.14
CA ALA A 78 -2.95 4.66 12.69
C ALA A 78 -2.13 5.63 11.82
N PHE A 79 -2.71 6.79 11.45
CA PHE A 79 -2.08 7.83 10.63
C PHE A 79 -2.05 9.16 11.39
N PRO A 80 -1.30 9.25 12.51
CA PRO A 80 -1.36 10.38 13.43
C PRO A 80 -0.84 11.70 12.84
N HIS A 81 0.01 11.66 11.81
CA HIS A 81 0.60 12.83 11.16
C HIS A 81 -0.14 13.25 9.89
N CYS A 82 -1.16 12.51 9.45
CA CYS A 82 -1.97 12.87 8.28
C CYS A 82 -2.75 14.18 8.54
N PRO A 83 -2.68 15.21 7.69
CA PRO A 83 -3.44 16.44 7.88
C PRO A 83 -4.94 16.18 8.07
N LYS A 84 -5.62 16.97 8.91
CA LYS A 84 -7.06 16.77 9.21
C LYS A 84 -7.95 16.64 7.96
N PRO A 85 -7.78 17.46 6.90
CA PRO A 85 -8.58 17.34 5.67
C PRO A 85 -8.38 15.99 4.95
N GLU A 86 -7.16 15.46 4.97
CA GLU A 86 -6.74 14.24 4.26
C GLU A 86 -6.93 12.96 5.09
N ARG A 87 -7.08 13.08 6.42
CA ARG A 87 -7.22 11.94 7.36
C ARG A 87 -8.56 11.21 7.25
N GLN A 88 -9.17 11.21 6.08
CA GLN A 88 -10.37 10.44 5.78
C GLN A 88 -9.96 9.04 5.37
N LEU A 89 -10.63 8.02 5.92
CA LEU A 89 -10.24 6.63 5.68
C LEU A 89 -10.34 6.26 4.20
N ARG A 90 -11.31 6.85 3.46
CA ARG A 90 -11.42 6.71 2.00
C ARG A 90 -10.16 7.21 1.27
N THR A 91 -9.61 8.35 1.68
CA THR A 91 -8.42 8.95 1.06
C THR A 91 -7.21 8.08 1.33
N ILE A 92 -7.01 7.69 2.59
CA ILE A 92 -5.94 6.77 3.00
C ILE A 92 -6.05 5.43 2.26
N SER A 93 -7.25 4.86 2.20
CA SER A 93 -7.53 3.60 1.51
C SER A 93 -7.21 3.70 0.01
N ALA A 94 -7.59 4.79 -0.66
CA ALA A 94 -7.26 5.01 -2.05
C ALA A 94 -5.74 5.00 -2.29
N HIS A 95 -4.97 5.77 -1.51
CA HIS A 95 -3.51 5.79 -1.65
C HIS A 95 -2.89 4.41 -1.37
N VAL A 96 -3.34 3.71 -0.32
CA VAL A 96 -2.78 2.40 0.05
C VAL A 96 -3.10 1.35 -1.01
N ASN A 97 -4.31 1.36 -1.58
CA ASN A 97 -4.68 0.44 -2.65
C ASN A 97 -3.91 0.74 -3.95
N THR A 98 -3.70 2.00 -4.32
CA THR A 98 -2.84 2.35 -5.46
C THR A 98 -1.42 1.78 -5.30
N LEU A 99 -0.83 1.89 -4.11
CA LEU A 99 0.49 1.28 -3.84
C LEU A 99 0.45 -0.25 -3.91
N ARG A 100 -0.61 -0.87 -3.38
CA ARG A 100 -0.79 -2.33 -3.43
C ARG A 100 -0.82 -2.81 -4.88
N ASP A 101 -1.56 -2.11 -5.73
CA ASP A 101 -1.73 -2.49 -7.12
C ASP A 101 -0.41 -2.35 -7.90
N VAL A 102 0.33 -1.25 -7.69
CA VAL A 102 1.67 -1.09 -8.31
C VAL A 102 2.67 -2.13 -7.81
N ARG A 103 2.68 -2.43 -6.51
CA ARG A 103 3.54 -3.48 -5.94
C ARG A 103 3.19 -4.85 -6.53
N ASN A 104 1.91 -5.16 -6.71
CA ASN A 104 1.47 -6.41 -7.30
C ASN A 104 1.88 -6.50 -8.78
N ARG A 105 1.65 -5.44 -9.57
CA ARG A 105 2.12 -5.38 -10.97
C ARG A 105 3.62 -5.64 -11.08
N ALA A 106 4.42 -4.95 -10.28
CA ALA A 106 5.86 -5.14 -10.25
C ALA A 106 6.25 -6.60 -9.88
N PHE A 107 5.57 -7.22 -8.92
CA PHE A 107 5.79 -8.61 -8.54
C PHE A 107 5.40 -9.61 -9.65
N HIS A 108 4.34 -9.31 -10.41
CA HIS A 108 3.88 -10.13 -11.54
C HIS A 108 4.61 -9.83 -12.84
N HIS A 109 5.68 -9.01 -12.81
CA HIS A 109 6.37 -8.52 -14.00
C HIS A 109 5.45 -7.84 -15.02
N GLU A 110 4.33 -7.28 -14.55
CA GLU A 110 3.47 -6.46 -15.36
C GLU A 110 4.06 -5.06 -15.51
N PRO A 111 3.85 -4.40 -16.66
CA PRO A 111 4.43 -3.09 -16.88
C PRO A 111 3.91 -2.04 -15.91
N VAL A 112 4.72 -1.02 -15.59
CA VAL A 112 4.35 0.09 -14.69
C VAL A 112 4.49 1.46 -15.35
N LEU A 113 4.88 1.52 -16.63
CA LEU A 113 5.22 2.77 -17.32
C LEU A 113 4.01 3.60 -17.74
N TRP A 114 2.82 2.98 -17.83
CA TRP A 114 1.57 3.62 -18.27
C TRP A 114 0.50 3.60 -17.18
N LEU A 115 0.93 3.83 -15.94
CA LEU A 115 0.00 3.97 -14.82
C LEU A 115 -0.81 5.27 -14.93
N ALA A 116 -2.05 5.21 -14.44
CA ALA A 116 -2.89 6.36 -14.18
C ALA A 116 -3.39 6.25 -12.73
N PRO A 117 -2.92 7.10 -11.78
CA PRO A 117 -1.92 8.16 -11.95
C PRO A 117 -0.51 7.61 -12.25
N ASP A 118 0.39 8.46 -12.75
CA ASP A 118 1.72 8.06 -13.21
C ASP A 118 2.67 7.61 -12.07
N VAL A 119 3.85 7.09 -12.44
CA VAL A 119 4.81 6.53 -11.48
C VAL A 119 5.28 7.56 -10.44
N ASP A 120 5.59 8.79 -10.84
CA ASP A 120 6.05 9.82 -9.89
C ASP A 120 4.92 10.25 -8.93
N THR A 121 3.69 10.33 -9.41
CA THR A 121 2.52 10.60 -8.55
C THR A 121 2.30 9.46 -7.56
N VAL A 122 2.37 8.20 -8.00
CA VAL A 122 2.25 7.05 -7.10
C VAL A 122 3.38 7.04 -6.07
N TYR A 123 4.62 7.29 -6.51
CA TYR A 123 5.78 7.35 -5.62
C TYR A 123 5.63 8.47 -4.57
N THR A 124 5.22 9.66 -4.99
CA THR A 124 4.97 10.81 -4.12
C THR A 124 3.85 10.53 -3.12
N ASN A 125 2.77 9.87 -3.56
CA ASN A 125 1.71 9.42 -2.66
C ASN A 125 2.19 8.38 -1.65
N GLY A 126 3.13 7.50 -2.03
CA GLY A 126 3.75 6.56 -1.12
C GLY A 126 4.59 7.24 -0.04
N LEU A 127 5.38 8.24 -0.41
CA LEU A 127 6.13 9.05 0.55
C LEU A 127 5.19 9.77 1.54
N LYS A 128 4.09 10.36 1.05
CA LYS A 128 3.05 10.96 1.90
C LYS A 128 2.45 9.96 2.88
N LEU A 129 2.15 8.73 2.43
CA LEU A 129 1.60 7.70 3.32
C LEU A 129 2.57 7.32 4.43
N VAL A 130 3.86 7.21 4.13
CA VAL A 130 4.88 6.97 5.16
C VAL A 130 4.91 8.14 6.15
N SER A 131 4.84 9.37 5.64
CA SER A 131 4.90 10.55 6.49
C SER A 131 3.71 10.66 7.44
N TRP A 132 2.53 10.25 6.97
CA TRP A 132 1.33 10.18 7.77
C TRP A 132 1.41 9.20 8.94
N ILE A 133 2.27 8.16 8.83
CA ILE A 133 2.48 7.16 9.88
C ILE A 133 3.58 7.61 10.85
N HIS A 134 4.71 8.11 10.36
CA HIS A 134 5.93 8.29 11.16
C HIS A 134 6.52 9.72 11.18
N GLY A 135 5.81 10.72 10.65
CA GLY A 135 6.34 12.10 10.56
C GLY A 135 7.33 12.24 9.40
N PRO A 136 8.38 13.08 9.46
CA PRO A 136 9.22 13.46 8.31
C PRO A 136 10.19 12.35 7.83
N LEU A 137 9.80 11.08 7.88
CA LEU A 137 10.61 9.93 7.45
C LEU A 137 10.81 9.90 5.93
N GLU A 138 9.91 10.51 5.16
CA GLU A 138 10.04 10.69 3.72
C GLU A 138 11.33 11.43 3.33
N THR A 139 11.79 12.39 4.15
CA THR A 139 13.00 13.17 3.87
C THR A 139 14.25 12.29 3.87
N TRP A 140 14.26 11.24 4.69
CA TRP A 140 15.33 10.24 4.66
C TRP A 140 15.14 9.26 3.48
N LEU A 141 13.91 8.77 3.27
CA LEU A 141 13.61 7.78 2.22
C LEU A 141 13.89 8.28 0.81
N VAL A 142 13.69 9.56 0.51
CA VAL A 142 13.96 10.11 -0.83
C VAL A 142 15.42 9.93 -1.25
N ASN A 143 16.36 9.93 -0.29
CA ASN A 143 17.79 9.76 -0.58
C ASN A 143 18.18 8.32 -0.91
N LEU A 144 17.32 7.35 -0.60
CA LEU A 144 17.54 5.93 -0.88
C LEU A 144 16.84 5.45 -2.15
N SER A 145 15.98 6.28 -2.74
CA SER A 145 15.15 5.90 -3.87
C SER A 145 15.72 6.40 -5.19
N ARG A 146 15.81 5.50 -6.17
CA ARG A 146 16.14 5.86 -7.56
C ARG A 146 14.92 6.13 -8.43
N VAL A 147 13.70 5.91 -7.91
CA VAL A 147 12.45 5.93 -8.70
C VAL A 147 12.30 7.23 -9.48
N ARG A 148 12.49 8.38 -8.83
CA ARG A 148 12.30 9.69 -9.46
C ARG A 148 13.34 9.99 -10.56
N ALA A 149 14.60 9.62 -10.32
CA ALA A 149 15.66 9.75 -11.31
C ALA A 149 15.38 8.86 -12.54
N THR A 150 15.10 7.57 -12.31
CA THR A 150 14.77 6.61 -13.38
C THR A 150 13.53 7.03 -14.17
N TRP A 151 12.49 7.55 -13.50
CA TRP A 151 11.28 8.04 -14.17
C TRP A 151 11.57 9.27 -15.03
N THR A 152 12.41 10.19 -14.55
CA THR A 152 12.83 11.37 -15.32
C THR A 152 13.58 10.97 -16.59
N ASP A 153 14.50 10.01 -16.48
CA ASP A 153 15.23 9.48 -17.64
C ASP A 153 14.30 8.80 -18.64
N TRP A 154 13.31 8.03 -18.15
CA TRP A 154 12.26 7.46 -18.99
C TRP A 154 11.46 8.54 -19.73
N LYS A 155 10.97 9.58 -19.04
CA LYS A 155 10.20 10.66 -19.66
C LYS A 155 11.00 11.42 -20.72
N ARG A 156 12.31 11.61 -20.52
CA ARG A 156 13.21 12.16 -21.54
C ARG A 156 13.31 11.26 -22.76
N ALA A 157 13.49 9.95 -22.56
CA ALA A 157 13.56 8.97 -23.64
C ALA A 157 12.24 8.90 -24.44
N GLU A 158 11.10 8.87 -23.74
CA GLU A 158 9.75 8.89 -24.30
C GLU A 158 9.52 10.08 -25.23
N ALA A 159 9.87 11.29 -24.77
CA ALA A 159 9.80 12.49 -25.60
C ALA A 159 10.66 12.37 -26.86
N GLY A 160 11.86 11.77 -26.76
CA GLY A 160 12.72 11.50 -27.90
C GLY A 160 12.15 10.49 -28.90
N PHE A 161 11.35 9.50 -28.46
CA PHE A 161 10.63 8.59 -29.36
C PHE A 161 9.49 9.31 -30.09
N ALA A 162 8.71 10.13 -29.38
CA ALA A 162 7.62 10.89 -29.97
C ALA A 162 8.09 11.83 -31.09
N VAL A 163 9.20 12.56 -30.87
CA VAL A 163 9.79 13.46 -31.88
C VAL A 163 10.27 12.69 -33.12
N ARG A 164 10.90 11.51 -32.94
CA ARG A 164 11.35 10.67 -34.06
C ARG A 164 10.18 10.13 -34.88
N ASN A 165 9.10 9.72 -34.23
CA ASN A 165 7.91 9.25 -34.92
C ASN A 165 7.25 10.38 -35.72
N ALA A 166 7.08 11.58 -35.14
CA ALA A 166 6.53 12.74 -35.84
C ALA A 166 7.34 13.14 -37.09
N ARG A 167 8.68 13.08 -37.02
CA ARG A 167 9.55 13.34 -38.19
C ARG A 167 9.39 12.31 -39.32
N LYS A 168 9.12 11.04 -38.98
CA LYS A 168 8.85 10.00 -39.99
C LYS A 168 7.48 10.13 -40.64
N SER A 169 6.51 10.77 -39.97
CA SER A 169 5.14 10.96 -40.47
C SER A 169 4.97 12.25 -41.29
N ALA A 170 5.97 13.13 -41.32
CA ALA A 170 5.90 14.37 -42.09
C ALA A 170 5.98 14.05 -43.61
N PRO A 171 5.02 14.50 -44.43
CA PRO A 171 5.10 14.30 -45.87
C PRO A 171 6.34 15.00 -46.43
N HIS A 172 7.03 14.35 -47.37
CA HIS A 172 8.12 15.00 -48.09
C HIS A 172 7.56 16.22 -48.81
N ALA A 173 7.96 17.41 -48.36
CA ALA A 173 7.68 18.65 -49.08
C ALA A 173 8.46 18.60 -50.40
N THR A 174 7.72 18.49 -51.50
CA THR A 174 8.17 18.68 -52.88
C THR A 174 8.45 20.15 -53.16
#